data_AF-A0A4V2S3I4-F1
#
_entry.id   AF-A0A4V2S3I4-F1
#
_cell.length_a   1.000
_cell.length_b   1.000
_cell.length_c   1.000
_cell.angle_alpha   90.00
_cell.angle_beta   90.00
_cell.angle_gamma   90.00
#
_symmetry.space_group_name_H-M   'P 1'
#
loop_
_entity.id
_entity.type
_entity.pdbx_description
1 polymer ?
#
loop_
_entity_poly.entity_id
_entity_poly.type
_entity_poly.pdbx_seq_one_letter_code
_entity_poly.pdbx_strand_id
1 'polypeptide(L)'
;MRYRTVSVDVAGDELVGVTKLGAAAIDAGVLTTYRWSSDGEIGLPAGFRQVTWFGLGPGQAYPDSRAAGRAGRYTSTIEDLQVPYLSPQENGTRSEVCWAELSRPAGNLTLTGDPHLALR
;
A
#
# COMPACT_ATOMS: atom_id res chain seq x y z
N MET A 1 -24.49 14.95 -11.70
CA MET A 1 -23.04 15.17 -11.92
C MET A 1 -22.38 13.80 -11.97
N ARG A 2 -21.61 13.49 -13.01
CA ARG A 2 -20.89 12.21 -13.13
C ARG A 2 -19.39 12.48 -13.10
N TYR A 3 -18.68 11.73 -12.27
CA TYR A 3 -17.23 11.65 -12.30
C TYR A 3 -16.82 10.26 -12.80
N ARG A 4 -15.78 10.20 -13.60
CA ARG A 4 -15.16 8.95 -14.06
C ARG A 4 -13.66 9.14 -14.12
N THR A 5 -12.92 8.29 -13.43
CA THR A 5 -11.46 8.20 -13.59
C THR A 5 -11.16 7.72 -15.02
N VAL A 6 -10.35 8.49 -15.72
CA VAL A 6 -9.95 8.24 -17.11
C VAL A 6 -8.64 7.48 -17.15
N SER A 7 -7.64 7.95 -16.41
CA SER A 7 -6.36 7.26 -16.22
C SER A 7 -5.82 7.49 -14.81
N VAL A 8 -4.96 6.56 -14.39
CA VAL A 8 -4.09 6.69 -13.22
C VAL A 8 -2.73 6.19 -13.66
N ASP A 9 -1.74 7.09 -13.63
CA ASP A 9 -0.39 6.83 -14.09
C ASP A 9 0.59 7.09 -12.94
N VAL A 10 1.69 6.33 -12.87
CA VAL A 10 2.78 6.55 -11.91
C VAL A 10 4.02 6.97 -12.69
N ALA A 11 4.59 8.13 -12.34
CA ALA A 11 5.78 8.69 -12.96
C ALA A 11 6.80 9.07 -11.87
N GLY A 12 7.77 8.20 -11.61
CA GLY A 12 8.69 8.38 -10.48
C GLY A 12 7.96 8.21 -9.14
N ASP A 13 8.02 9.23 -8.30
CA ASP A 13 7.31 9.34 -7.01
C ASP A 13 5.95 10.05 -7.14
N GLU A 14 5.54 10.40 -8.36
CA GLU A 14 4.30 11.11 -8.64
C GLU A 14 3.20 10.16 -9.16
N LEU A 15 2.03 10.18 -8.51
CA LEU A 15 0.81 9.58 -9.04
C LEU A 15 -0.01 10.67 -9.74
N VAL A 16 -0.33 10.43 -11.01
CA VAL A 16 -1.11 11.34 -11.85
C VAL A 16 -2.48 10.70 -12.11
N GLY A 17 -3.53 11.30 -11.57
CA GLY A 17 -4.91 10.88 -11.81
C GLY A 17 -5.64 11.84 -12.73
N VAL A 18 -6.21 11.35 -13.82
CA VAL A 18 -7.08 12.16 -14.70
C VAL A 18 -8.53 11.74 -14.49
N THR A 19 -9.37 12.70 -14.09
CA THR A 19 -10.81 12.47 -13.91
C THR A 19 -11.61 13.32 -14.89
N LYS A 20 -12.58 12.74 -15.59
CA LYS A 20 -13.59 13.49 -16.35
C LYS A 20 -14.74 13.84 -15.43
N LEU A 21 -15.02 15.13 -15.26
CA LEU A 21 -16.22 15.64 -14.60
C LEU A 21 -17.17 16.23 -15.64
N GLY A 22 -18.43 15.79 -15.65
CA GLY A 22 -19.43 16.29 -16.58
C GLY A 22 -20.84 16.32 -16.01
N ALA A 23 -21.64 17.27 -16.49
CA ALA A 23 -23.08 17.26 -16.27
C ALA A 23 -23.67 16.11 -17.08
N ALA A 24 -24.45 15.23 -16.43
CA ALA A 24 -24.93 13.99 -17.04
C ALA A 24 -25.85 14.19 -18.27
N ALA A 25 -26.29 15.43 -18.51
CA ALA A 25 -27.22 15.81 -19.57
C ALA A 25 -26.54 16.31 -20.87
N ILE A 26 -25.22 16.53 -20.87
CA ILE A 26 -24.48 16.99 -22.06
C ILE A 26 -23.21 16.16 -22.25
N ASP A 27 -22.80 15.92 -23.50
CA ASP A 27 -21.54 15.25 -23.81
C ASP A 27 -20.35 16.23 -23.76
N ALA A 28 -20.34 17.08 -22.73
CA ALA A 28 -19.27 18.00 -22.42
C ALA A 28 -18.80 17.75 -20.98
N GLY A 29 -17.48 17.73 -20.78
CA GLY A 29 -16.89 17.52 -19.47
C GLY A 29 -15.49 18.11 -19.39
N VAL A 30 -15.08 18.47 -18.19
CA VAL A 30 -13.74 18.95 -17.87
C VAL A 30 -12.89 17.73 -17.49
N LEU A 31 -11.69 17.65 -18.06
CA LEU A 31 -10.66 16.76 -17.55
C LEU A 31 -9.90 17.49 -16.46
N THR A 32 -9.91 16.93 -15.26
CA THR A 32 -9.13 17.43 -14.14
C THR A 32 -7.98 16.46 -13.90
N THR A 33 -6.76 16.97 -14.04
CA THR A 33 -5.53 16.27 -13.71
C THR A 33 -5.15 16.59 -12.27
N TYR A 34 -5.05 15.55 -11.47
CA TYR A 34 -4.54 15.59 -10.11
C TYR A 34 -3.13 15.00 -10.11
N ARG A 35 -2.24 15.65 -9.39
CA ARG A 35 -0.87 15.19 -9.19
C ARG A 35 -0.60 15.10 -7.71
N TRP A 36 -0.14 13.93 -7.28
CA TRP A 36 0.20 13.64 -5.90
C TRP A 36 1.63 13.15 -5.87
N SER A 37 2.48 13.85 -5.13
CA SER A 37 3.75 13.32 -4.67
C SER A 37 3.57 12.79 -3.25
N SER A 38 4.26 11.70 -2.91
CA SER A 38 4.43 11.32 -1.51
C SER A 38 5.92 11.28 -1.17
N ASP A 39 6.25 11.57 0.08
CA ASP A 39 7.63 11.53 0.58
C ASP A 39 8.12 10.06 0.78
N GLY A 40 7.57 9.11 0.03
CA GLY A 40 7.86 7.68 0.12
C GLY A 40 6.91 6.86 1.00
N GLU A 41 5.90 7.49 1.62
CA GLU A 41 4.88 6.80 2.41
C GLU A 41 3.48 6.95 1.80
N ILE A 42 2.71 5.87 1.80
CA ILE A 42 1.30 5.87 1.37
C ILE A 42 0.46 5.26 2.47
N GLY A 43 -0.38 6.09 3.09
CA GLY A 43 -1.42 5.64 4.01
C GLY A 43 -2.59 5.02 3.25
N LEU A 44 -3.05 3.86 3.70
CA LEU A 44 -4.23 3.20 3.14
C LEU A 44 -5.50 3.56 3.94
N PRO A 45 -6.68 3.63 3.30
CA PRO A 45 -7.93 3.77 4.03
C PRO A 45 -8.15 2.57 4.95
N ALA A 46 -8.83 2.80 6.08
CA ALA A 46 -9.18 1.74 7.01
C ALA A 46 -10.02 0.61 6.35
N GLY A 47 -9.99 -0.56 6.97
CA GLY A 47 -10.85 -1.71 6.61
C GLY A 47 -10.12 -2.89 5.97
N PHE A 48 -8.82 -2.75 5.65
CA PHE A 48 -7.97 -3.92 5.44
C PHE A 48 -7.80 -4.68 6.75
N ARG A 49 -7.88 -6.02 6.69
CA ARG A 49 -7.89 -6.87 7.90
C ARG A 49 -6.77 -7.91 7.90
N GLN A 50 -6.34 -8.33 6.72
CA GLN A 50 -5.26 -9.30 6.59
C GLN A 50 -4.25 -8.83 5.57
N VAL A 51 -3.02 -9.26 5.79
CA VAL A 51 -1.93 -9.12 4.84
C VAL A 51 -1.29 -10.48 4.63
N THR A 52 -0.99 -10.79 3.39
CA THR A 52 -0.13 -11.90 3.00
C THR A 52 1.05 -11.31 2.26
N TRP A 53 2.28 -11.67 2.62
CA TRP A 53 3.48 -11.17 1.95
C TRP A 53 4.47 -12.28 1.65
N PHE A 54 5.32 -12.05 0.66
CA PHE A 54 6.52 -12.82 0.41
C PHE A 54 7.76 -11.96 0.63
N GLY A 55 8.59 -12.33 1.59
CA GLY A 55 9.74 -11.57 2.03
C GLY A 55 10.29 -12.13 3.34
N LEU A 56 10.97 -11.32 4.13
CA LEU A 56 11.43 -11.75 5.45
C LEU A 56 10.27 -11.84 6.45
N GLY A 57 10.30 -12.89 7.28
CA GLY A 57 9.32 -13.10 8.33
C GLY A 57 9.63 -14.32 9.20
N PRO A 58 8.65 -14.75 10.04
CA PRO A 58 7.31 -14.16 10.20
C PRO A 58 7.28 -12.87 11.04
N GLY A 59 8.32 -12.61 11.84
CA GLY A 59 8.41 -11.48 12.74
C GLY A 59 8.96 -10.20 12.09
N GLN A 60 9.24 -9.21 12.93
CA GLN A 60 9.83 -7.94 12.51
C GLN A 60 11.23 -8.15 11.89
N ALA A 61 11.58 -7.32 10.91
CA ALA A 61 12.89 -7.36 10.26
C ALA A 61 13.43 -5.95 10.03
N TYR A 62 14.25 -5.45 10.95
CA TYR A 62 14.95 -4.16 10.85
C TYR A 62 16.31 -4.31 10.18
N PRO A 63 16.93 -3.24 9.66
CA PRO A 63 18.23 -3.32 9.00
C PRO A 63 19.32 -4.04 9.82
N ASP A 64 19.28 -3.91 11.14
CA ASP A 64 20.19 -4.50 12.12
C ASP A 64 19.80 -5.90 12.61
N SER A 65 18.53 -6.30 12.47
CA SER A 65 18.00 -7.59 12.96
C SER A 65 17.46 -8.52 11.86
N ARG A 66 17.38 -8.05 10.60
CA ARG A 66 16.82 -8.78 9.46
C ARG A 66 17.52 -10.11 9.17
N ALA A 67 18.77 -10.28 9.60
CA ALA A 67 19.53 -11.53 9.46
C ALA A 67 18.86 -12.73 10.16
N ALA A 68 17.98 -12.48 11.14
CA ALA A 68 17.18 -13.52 11.80
C ALA A 68 15.91 -13.91 11.01
N GLY A 69 15.49 -13.08 10.04
CA GLY A 69 14.31 -13.33 9.21
C GLY A 69 14.57 -14.43 8.18
N ARG A 70 13.54 -15.22 7.88
CA ARG A 70 13.59 -16.20 6.78
C ARG A 70 12.77 -15.68 5.61
N ALA A 71 13.27 -15.89 4.39
CA ALA A 71 12.49 -15.62 3.18
C ALA A 71 11.38 -16.68 3.07
N GLY A 72 10.14 -16.23 2.90
CA GLY A 72 8.99 -17.11 2.79
C GLY A 72 7.69 -16.37 2.55
N ARG A 73 6.60 -17.13 2.40
CA ARG A 73 5.24 -16.59 2.35
C ARG A 73 4.63 -16.64 3.75
N TYR A 74 4.15 -15.49 4.22
CA TYR A 74 3.56 -15.32 5.54
C TYR A 74 2.21 -14.62 5.43
N THR A 75 1.31 -14.88 6.38
CA THR A 75 0.01 -14.24 6.49
C THR A 75 -0.22 -13.81 7.93
N SER A 76 -0.77 -12.63 8.13
CA SER A 76 -1.12 -12.08 9.44
C SER A 76 -2.34 -11.17 9.35
N THR A 77 -2.96 -10.85 10.49
CA THR A 77 -3.93 -9.76 10.56
C THR A 77 -3.19 -8.42 10.60
N ILE A 78 -3.85 -7.31 10.26
CA ILE A 78 -3.22 -5.98 10.37
C ILE A 78 -2.88 -5.67 11.83
N GLU A 79 -3.73 -6.10 12.75
CA GLU A 79 -3.56 -5.95 14.19
C GLU A 79 -2.36 -6.75 14.72
N ASP A 80 -2.16 -7.99 14.23
CA ASP A 80 -1.05 -8.87 14.66
C ASP A 80 0.30 -8.51 14.04
N LEU A 81 0.34 -7.57 13.08
CA LEU A 81 1.62 -7.04 12.59
C LEU A 81 2.32 -6.19 13.64
N GLN A 82 1.55 -5.57 14.55
CA GLN A 82 2.09 -4.76 15.63
C GLN A 82 2.67 -5.62 16.76
N VAL A 83 3.74 -5.13 17.37
CA VAL A 83 4.34 -5.75 18.55
C VAL A 83 4.05 -4.91 19.80
N PRO A 84 3.39 -5.47 20.83
CA PRO A 84 2.94 -4.73 22.00
C PRO A 84 4.09 -4.50 22.98
N TYR A 85 5.01 -3.61 22.64
CA TYR A 85 6.05 -3.16 23.56
C TYR A 85 5.44 -2.44 24.77
N LEU A 86 6.15 -2.49 25.91
CA LEU A 86 5.71 -1.84 27.16
C LEU A 86 5.51 -0.33 27.00
N SER A 87 6.28 0.31 26.12
CA SER A 87 6.12 1.72 25.73
C SER A 87 5.95 1.82 24.21
N PRO A 88 5.00 2.62 23.72
CA PRO A 88 4.77 2.79 22.29
C PRO A 88 6.04 3.25 21.57
N GLN A 89 6.42 2.49 20.55
CA GLN A 89 7.60 2.69 19.73
C GLN A 89 7.29 2.22 18.30
N GLU A 90 8.11 2.60 17.34
CA GLU A 90 8.05 2.01 16.01
C GLU A 90 8.23 0.49 16.13
N ASN A 91 7.37 -0.25 15.43
CA ASN A 91 7.30 -1.70 15.47
C ASN A 91 6.62 -2.22 14.20
N GLY A 92 6.76 -3.51 13.92
CA GLY A 92 5.99 -4.20 12.90
C GLY A 92 6.63 -4.20 11.50
N THR A 93 7.81 -3.62 11.33
CA THR A 93 8.47 -3.55 10.01
C THR A 93 8.69 -4.95 9.42
N ARG A 94 8.29 -5.16 8.16
CA ARG A 94 8.70 -6.31 7.32
C ARG A 94 9.57 -5.80 6.18
N SER A 95 10.75 -6.39 6.02
CA SER A 95 11.75 -5.98 5.03
C SER A 95 11.90 -7.00 3.90
N GLU A 96 12.50 -6.56 2.79
CA GLU A 96 12.74 -7.37 1.59
C GLU A 96 11.47 -8.05 1.06
N VAL A 97 10.35 -7.33 1.14
CA VAL A 97 9.08 -7.82 0.65
C VAL A 97 9.07 -7.68 -0.86
N CYS A 98 9.02 -8.79 -1.60
CA CYS A 98 8.90 -8.75 -3.05
C CYS A 98 7.46 -8.42 -3.46
N TRP A 99 6.48 -8.94 -2.72
CA TRP A 99 5.07 -8.60 -2.91
C TRP A 99 4.29 -8.75 -1.62
N ALA A 100 3.21 -7.98 -1.51
CA ALA A 100 2.21 -8.08 -0.45
C ALA A 100 0.81 -7.99 -1.03
N GLU A 101 -0.15 -8.67 -0.40
CA GLU A 101 -1.56 -8.58 -0.72
C GLU A 101 -2.32 -8.24 0.57
N LEU A 102 -3.04 -7.12 0.56
CA LEU A 102 -3.93 -6.71 1.64
C LEU A 102 -5.37 -7.01 1.24
N SER A 103 -6.14 -7.64 2.12
CA SER A 103 -7.54 -7.99 1.85
C SER A 103 -8.52 -7.19 2.70
N ARG A 104 -9.63 -6.81 2.08
CA ARG A 104 -10.82 -6.22 2.72
C ARG A 104 -12.09 -6.72 2.04
N PRO A 105 -13.28 -6.57 2.66
CA PRO A 105 -14.53 -7.02 2.03
C PRO A 105 -14.81 -6.44 0.64
N ALA A 106 -14.32 -5.22 0.38
CA ALA A 106 -14.47 -4.54 -0.91
C ALA A 106 -13.46 -4.99 -1.99
N GLY A 107 -12.56 -5.92 -1.68
CA GLY A 107 -11.54 -6.43 -2.61
C GLY A 107 -10.12 -6.38 -2.03
N ASN A 108 -9.15 -6.88 -2.81
CA ASN A 108 -7.75 -6.96 -2.40
C ASN A 108 -6.91 -5.87 -3.07
N LEU A 109 -5.82 -5.48 -2.41
CA LEU A 109 -4.78 -4.60 -2.94
C LEU A 109 -3.48 -5.39 -2.99
N THR A 110 -2.91 -5.52 -4.19
CA THR A 110 -1.59 -6.13 -4.38
C THR A 110 -0.53 -5.05 -4.54
N LEU A 111 0.54 -5.17 -3.78
CA LEU A 111 1.74 -4.35 -3.83
C LEU A 111 2.89 -5.22 -4.33
N THR A 112 3.70 -4.70 -5.24
CA THR A 112 4.90 -5.39 -5.74
C THR A 112 6.08 -4.45 -5.60
N GLY A 113 7.18 -4.96 -5.04
CA GLY A 113 8.44 -4.23 -4.95
C GLY A 113 9.29 -4.51 -6.18
N ASP A 114 9.99 -3.48 -6.65
CA ASP A 114 11.02 -3.60 -7.69
C ASP A 114 12.32 -2.94 -7.19
N PRO A 115 13.28 -3.69 -6.61
CA PRO A 115 13.23 -5.14 -6.37
C PRO A 115 12.44 -5.53 -5.10
N HIS A 116 12.31 -4.63 -4.13
CA HIS A 116 11.66 -4.90 -2.84
C HIS A 116 10.96 -3.66 -2.27
N LEU A 117 9.96 -3.88 -1.42
CA LEU A 117 9.34 -2.87 -0.56
C LEU A 117 9.50 -3.24 0.93
N ALA A 118 9.20 -2.29 1.80
CA ALA A 118 9.04 -2.52 3.23
C ALA A 118 7.59 -2.25 3.65
N LEU A 119 7.03 -3.12 4.49
CA LEU A 119 5.73 -2.89 5.13
C LEU A 119 5.98 -2.31 6.52
N ARG A 120 5.29 -1.21 6.85
CA ARG A 120 5.38 -0.49 8.12
C ARG A 120 4.00 -0.07 8.58
#